data_AF-A0A2E9Z2F9-F1
#
_entry.id   AF-A0A2E9Z2F9-F1
#
_cell.length_a   1.000
_cell.length_b   1.000
_cell.length_c   1.000
_cell.angle_alpha   90.00
_cell.angle_beta   90.00
_cell.angle_gamma   90.00
#
_symmetry.space_group_name_H-M   'P 1'
#
loop_
_entity.id
_entity.type
_entity.pdbx_description
1 polymer ?
#
loop_
_entity_poly.entity_id
_entity_poly.type
_entity_poly.pdbx_seq_one_letter_code
_entity_poly.pdbx_strand_id
1 'polypeptide(L)'
;MHTDIKFYPTLLIFAFIFTCSPSPKVANADNAQKRAGVPARWAADYVHAVVNAGRSAYSRYIVERLGKKISLHATENWASKNTLPLPVQFLALSSELSNSRGIRIMYGARIGKRFVNFC
;
A
#
# COMPACT_ATOMS: atom_id res chain seq x y z
N MET A 1 69.99 9.14 -5.51
CA MET A 1 70.45 7.74 -5.41
C MET A 1 69.58 7.05 -4.36
N HIS A 2 68.94 5.94 -4.77
CA HIS A 2 68.24 4.89 -4.00
C HIS A 2 67.04 5.28 -3.09
N THR A 3 65.79 5.09 -3.53
CA THR A 3 64.95 3.88 -3.78
C THR A 3 64.11 3.47 -2.57
N ASP A 4 62.82 3.32 -2.86
CA ASP A 4 61.65 2.93 -2.07
C ASP A 4 61.82 1.68 -1.18
N ILE A 5 61.00 1.57 -0.11
CA ILE A 5 60.33 0.33 0.32
C ILE A 5 59.04 0.69 1.09
N LYS A 6 57.90 0.25 0.54
CA LYS A 6 56.56 0.24 1.15
C LYS A 6 56.40 -1.03 2.00
N PHE A 7 56.17 -0.91 3.29
CA PHE A 7 55.67 -1.96 4.21
C PHE A 7 55.48 -1.24 5.56
N TYR A 8 54.31 -0.87 6.07
CA TYR A 8 53.14 -1.71 6.31
C TYR A 8 52.12 -0.87 7.11
N PRO A 9 50.91 -0.57 6.60
CA PRO A 9 49.81 -0.16 7.47
C PRO A 9 48.66 -1.18 7.44
N THR A 10 48.92 -2.41 6.99
CA THR A 10 47.88 -3.44 6.80
C THR A 10 47.67 -4.35 8.02
N LEU A 11 48.53 -4.32 9.05
CA LEU A 11 48.31 -5.11 10.29
C LEU A 11 47.43 -4.43 11.34
N LEU A 12 47.32 -3.09 11.33
CA LEU A 12 46.65 -2.39 12.43
C LEU A 12 45.12 -2.37 12.30
N ILE A 13 44.57 -2.83 11.18
CA ILE A 13 43.11 -2.82 10.94
C ILE A 13 42.46 -4.16 11.37
N PHE A 14 43.21 -5.26 11.44
CA PHE A 14 42.63 -6.59 11.74
C PHE A 14 42.40 -6.88 13.23
N ALA A 15 42.98 -6.09 14.14
CA ALA A 15 42.83 -6.31 15.58
C ALA A 15 41.57 -5.69 16.21
N PHE A 16 40.84 -4.83 15.48
CA PHE A 16 39.69 -4.09 16.04
C PHE A 16 38.32 -4.76 15.79
N ILE A 17 38.27 -5.84 15.01
CA ILE A 17 36.99 -6.51 14.67
C ILE A 17 36.63 -7.64 15.64
N PHE A 18 37.52 -8.05 16.55
CA PHE A 18 37.31 -9.27 17.35
C PHE A 18 37.08 -9.07 18.86
N THR A 19 36.99 -7.84 19.38
CA THR A 19 36.71 -7.64 20.81
C THR A 19 35.25 -7.26 21.06
N CYS A 20 34.49 -8.27 21.46
CA CYS A 20 33.44 -8.17 22.47
C CYS A 20 32.19 -7.34 22.11
N SER A 21 31.32 -7.92 21.27
CA SER A 21 29.90 -7.56 21.31
C SER A 21 29.22 -8.42 22.39
N PRO A 22 28.69 -7.84 23.49
CA PRO A 22 27.78 -8.57 24.36
C PRO A 22 26.46 -8.81 23.61
N SER A 23 26.10 -10.07 23.38
CA SER A 23 24.78 -10.42 22.87
C SER A 23 23.71 -9.97 23.87
N PRO A 24 22.70 -9.16 23.48
CA PRO A 24 21.52 -9.02 24.32
C PRO A 24 20.76 -10.35 24.26
N LYS A 25 20.74 -11.09 25.38
CA LYS A 25 19.69 -12.09 25.59
C LYS A 25 18.38 -11.33 25.76
N VAL A 26 17.69 -11.11 24.65
CA VAL A 26 16.27 -10.75 24.67
C VAL A 26 15.56 -11.95 25.28
N ALA A 27 15.24 -11.84 26.57
CA ALA A 27 14.35 -12.76 27.25
C ALA A 27 13.01 -12.69 26.52
N ASN A 28 12.70 -13.75 25.77
CA ASN A 28 11.39 -13.95 25.19
C ASN A 28 10.44 -14.29 26.33
N ALA A 29 9.91 -13.26 26.99
CA ALA A 29 8.69 -13.39 27.75
C ALA A 29 7.60 -13.59 26.70
N ASP A 30 7.23 -14.87 26.49
CA ASP A 30 6.06 -15.30 25.76
C ASP A 30 4.79 -14.73 26.42
N ASN A 31 4.60 -13.41 26.26
CA ASN A 31 3.28 -12.83 26.27
C ASN A 31 2.67 -13.26 24.95
N ALA A 32 2.18 -14.51 24.94
CA ALA A 32 1.17 -14.96 24.00
C ALA A 32 -0.09 -14.13 24.24
N GLN A 33 0.00 -12.85 23.89
CA GLN A 33 -1.13 -11.99 23.66
C GLN A 33 -1.84 -12.65 22.49
N LYS A 34 -2.85 -13.48 22.83
CA LYS A 34 -3.85 -13.97 21.87
C LYS A 34 -4.20 -12.76 21.03
N ARG A 35 -3.73 -12.74 19.79
CA ARG A 35 -4.07 -11.69 18.84
C ARG A 35 -5.56 -11.82 18.63
N ALA A 36 -6.34 -11.03 19.37
CA ALA A 36 -7.78 -10.96 19.18
C ALA A 36 -7.97 -10.46 17.74
N GLY A 37 -8.40 -11.36 16.86
CA GLY A 37 -8.70 -11.00 15.48
C GLY A 37 -9.85 -9.99 15.46
N VAL A 38 -9.83 -9.08 14.49
CA VAL A 38 -10.97 -8.19 14.26
C VAL A 38 -12.14 -9.05 13.76
N PRO A 39 -13.34 -8.92 14.36
CA PRO A 39 -14.52 -9.63 13.85
C PRO A 39 -14.73 -9.30 12.37
N ALA A 40 -15.07 -10.31 11.56
CA ALA A 40 -15.23 -10.15 10.11
C ALA A 40 -16.19 -9.00 9.74
N ARG A 41 -17.26 -8.83 10.53
CA ARG A 41 -18.21 -7.72 10.38
C ARG A 41 -17.53 -6.35 10.48
N TRP A 42 -16.73 -6.13 11.51
CA TRP A 42 -16.06 -4.84 11.73
C TRP A 42 -14.99 -4.59 10.67
N ALA A 43 -14.27 -5.64 10.27
CA ALA A 43 -13.33 -5.54 9.16
C ALA A 43 -14.02 -5.09 7.85
N ALA A 44 -15.17 -5.67 7.54
CA ALA A 44 -15.97 -5.28 6.38
C ALA A 44 -16.48 -3.82 6.49
N ASP A 45 -16.96 -3.43 7.67
CA ASP A 45 -17.43 -2.06 7.93
C ASP A 45 -16.30 -1.03 7.77
N TYR A 46 -15.09 -1.33 8.26
CA TYR A 46 -13.93 -0.46 8.08
C TYR A 46 -13.54 -0.32 6.60
N VAL A 47 -13.47 -1.43 5.87
CA VAL A 47 -13.16 -1.40 4.43
C VAL A 47 -14.23 -0.62 3.67
N HIS A 48 -15.51 -0.85 3.97
CA HIS A 48 -16.61 -0.11 3.35
C HIS A 48 -16.52 1.39 3.63
N ALA A 49 -16.25 1.78 4.89
CA ALA A 49 -16.12 3.17 5.29
C ALA A 49 -14.99 3.89 4.51
N VAL A 50 -13.82 3.26 4.39
CA VAL A 50 -12.69 3.81 3.65
C VAL A 50 -13.01 3.94 2.16
N VAL A 51 -13.62 2.93 1.55
CA VAL A 51 -14.00 2.96 0.13
C VAL A 51 -15.05 4.05 -0.13
N ASN A 52 -16.05 4.17 0.73
CA ASN A 52 -17.08 5.20 0.60
C ASN A 52 -16.52 6.62 0.82
N ALA A 53 -15.59 6.78 1.77
CA ALA A 53 -14.86 8.02 1.98
C ALA A 53 -14.02 8.39 0.74
N GLY A 54 -13.30 7.43 0.17
CA GLY A 54 -12.53 7.62 -1.08
C GLY A 54 -13.41 8.04 -2.26
N ARG A 55 -14.57 7.40 -2.45
CA ARG A 55 -15.55 7.77 -3.49
C ARG A 55 -16.04 9.21 -3.32
N SER A 56 -16.31 9.61 -2.08
CA SER A 56 -16.78 10.96 -1.73
C SER A 56 -15.68 12.00 -1.93
N ALA A 57 -14.46 11.70 -1.51
CA ALA A 57 -13.30 12.57 -1.67
C ALA A 57 -12.96 12.82 -3.14
N TYR A 58 -12.92 11.77 -3.97
CA TYR A 58 -12.68 11.90 -5.41
C TYR A 58 -13.73 12.80 -6.08
N SER A 59 -15.01 12.58 -5.76
CA SER A 59 -16.10 13.37 -6.35
C SER A 59 -16.03 14.85 -5.95
N ARG A 60 -15.84 15.16 -4.67
CA ARG A 60 -15.81 16.54 -4.16
C ARG A 60 -14.52 17.30 -4.50
N TYR A 61 -13.37 16.65 -4.31
CA TYR A 61 -12.09 17.37 -4.40
C TYR A 61 -11.47 17.33 -5.78
N ILE A 62 -11.78 16.31 -6.59
CA ILE A 62 -11.23 16.16 -7.94
C ILE A 62 -12.28 16.54 -8.97
N VAL A 63 -13.41 15.82 -9.05
CA VAL A 63 -14.41 16.04 -10.09
C VAL A 63 -15.05 17.43 -9.99
N GLU A 64 -15.56 17.80 -8.83
CA GLU A 64 -16.21 19.10 -8.66
C GLU A 64 -15.21 20.26 -8.80
N ARG A 65 -14.00 20.12 -8.25
CA ARG A 65 -12.97 21.17 -8.33
C ARG A 65 -12.48 21.40 -9.76
N LEU A 66 -12.19 20.33 -10.49
CA LEU A 66 -11.73 20.41 -11.88
C LEU A 66 -12.88 20.82 -12.82
N GLY A 67 -14.10 20.38 -12.55
CA GLY A 67 -15.30 20.88 -13.24
C GLY A 67 -15.47 22.39 -13.06
N LYS A 68 -15.26 22.92 -11.84
CA LYS A 68 -15.37 24.37 -11.58
C LYS A 68 -14.20 25.19 -12.14
N LYS A 69 -12.97 24.65 -12.13
CA LYS A 69 -11.76 25.39 -12.55
C LYS A 69 -11.51 25.36 -14.06
N ILE A 70 -11.73 24.22 -14.70
CA ILE A 70 -11.33 23.96 -16.10
C ILE A 70 -12.45 23.31 -16.92
N SER A 71 -13.69 23.29 -16.40
CA SER A 71 -14.85 22.65 -17.07
C SER A 71 -14.63 21.19 -17.47
N LEU A 72 -13.75 20.48 -16.76
CA LEU A 72 -13.47 19.07 -17.00
C LEU A 72 -14.47 18.21 -16.23
N HIS A 73 -15.46 17.66 -16.93
CA HIS A 73 -16.50 16.83 -16.34
C HIS A 73 -16.10 15.35 -16.31
N ALA A 74 -16.68 14.58 -15.39
CA ALA A 74 -16.52 13.13 -15.38
C ALA A 74 -17.43 12.50 -16.45
N THR A 75 -16.88 11.59 -17.25
CA THR A 75 -17.65 10.90 -18.30
C THR A 75 -17.34 9.40 -18.33
N GLU A 76 -18.25 8.61 -18.88
CA GLU A 76 -18.07 7.17 -18.98
C GLU A 76 -16.95 6.78 -19.96
N ASN A 77 -16.80 7.51 -21.07
CA ASN A 77 -15.74 7.30 -22.05
C ASN A 77 -14.53 8.23 -21.81
N TRP A 78 -14.10 8.29 -20.55
CA TRP A 78 -13.07 9.21 -20.09
C TRP A 78 -11.73 9.02 -20.80
N ALA A 79 -11.36 7.78 -21.12
CA ALA A 79 -10.11 7.45 -21.79
C ALA A 79 -10.05 8.02 -23.21
N SER A 80 -11.14 7.93 -23.98
CA SER A 80 -11.16 8.44 -25.36
C SER A 80 -11.42 9.94 -25.43
N LYS A 81 -12.15 10.49 -24.46
CA LYS A 81 -12.55 11.91 -24.44
C LYS A 81 -11.59 12.82 -23.66
N ASN A 82 -10.48 12.29 -23.16
CA ASN A 82 -9.54 13.02 -22.27
C ASN A 82 -10.25 13.70 -21.08
N THR A 83 -11.27 13.05 -20.52
CA THR A 83 -12.02 13.56 -19.37
C THR A 83 -11.71 12.78 -18.10
N LEU A 84 -12.34 13.15 -16.99
CA LEU A 84 -12.18 12.42 -15.73
C LEU A 84 -13.01 11.12 -15.76
N PRO A 85 -12.52 10.01 -15.17
CA PRO A 85 -13.32 8.82 -14.97
C PRO A 85 -14.44 9.05 -13.95
N LEU A 86 -15.55 8.32 -14.12
CA LEU A 86 -16.61 8.28 -13.12
C LEU A 86 -16.09 7.67 -11.80
N PRO A 87 -16.68 8.03 -10.64
CA PRO A 87 -16.22 7.51 -9.35
C PRO A 87 -16.20 5.97 -9.27
N VAL A 88 -17.16 5.30 -9.93
CA VAL A 88 -17.20 3.82 -9.98
C VAL A 88 -16.09 3.25 -10.85
N GLN A 89 -15.74 3.91 -11.96
CA GLN A 89 -14.66 3.50 -12.86
C GLN A 89 -13.30 3.72 -12.20
N PHE A 90 -13.14 4.81 -11.45
CA PHE A 90 -11.94 5.04 -10.62
C PHE A 90 -11.71 3.91 -9.61
N LEU A 91 -12.76 3.42 -8.95
CA LEU A 91 -12.67 2.29 -8.02
C LEU A 91 -12.30 0.98 -8.74
N ALA A 92 -12.84 0.76 -9.94
CA ALA A 92 -12.47 -0.38 -10.78
C ALA A 92 -11.00 -0.33 -11.21
N LEU A 93 -10.49 0.83 -11.62
CA LEU A 93 -9.06 1.01 -11.97
C LEU A 93 -8.14 0.77 -10.77
N SER A 94 -8.53 1.24 -9.58
CA SER A 94 -7.75 0.99 -8.36
C SER A 94 -7.80 -0.49 -7.94
N SER A 95 -8.87 -1.21 -8.24
CA SER A 95 -8.92 -2.68 -8.17
C SER A 95 -7.86 -3.33 -9.03
N GLU A 96 -7.80 -2.93 -10.30
CA GLU A 96 -6.89 -3.48 -11.30
C GLU A 96 -5.43 -3.25 -10.89
N LEU A 97 -5.11 -2.04 -10.42
CA LEU A 97 -3.80 -1.69 -9.87
C LEU A 97 -3.46 -2.46 -8.57
N SER A 98 -4.44 -2.80 -7.74
CA SER A 98 -4.22 -3.65 -6.56
C SER A 98 -3.93 -5.09 -6.98
N ASN A 99 -4.69 -5.60 -7.95
CA ASN A 99 -4.54 -6.96 -8.46
C ASN A 99 -3.17 -7.17 -9.09
N SER A 100 -2.64 -6.16 -9.81
CA SER A 100 -1.28 -6.22 -10.38
C SER A 100 -0.18 -6.28 -9.30
N ARG A 101 -0.45 -5.78 -8.08
CA ARG A 101 0.44 -5.88 -6.91
C ARG A 101 0.27 -7.19 -6.13
N GLY A 102 -0.53 -8.13 -6.65
CA GLY A 102 -0.81 -9.43 -6.00
C GLY A 102 -1.87 -9.37 -4.90
N ILE A 103 -2.45 -8.20 -4.63
CA ILE A 103 -3.53 -8.03 -3.64
C ILE A 103 -4.87 -8.11 -4.40
N ARG A 104 -5.49 -9.29 -4.36
CA ARG A 104 -6.76 -9.56 -5.06
C ARG A 104 -7.95 -8.95 -4.33
N ILE A 105 -8.24 -7.69 -4.61
CA ILE A 105 -9.46 -7.01 -4.18
C ILE A 105 -10.19 -6.58 -5.45
N MET A 106 -11.32 -7.23 -5.74
CA MET A 106 -12.13 -6.94 -6.92
C MET A 106 -13.24 -5.94 -6.60
N TYR A 107 -13.18 -4.76 -7.22
CA TYR A 107 -14.27 -3.80 -7.21
C TYR A 107 -15.09 -3.99 -8.50
N GLY A 108 -16.27 -4.61 -8.36
CA GLY A 108 -17.19 -4.80 -9.47
C GLY A 108 -18.62 -4.61 -9.00
N ALA A 109 -19.37 -3.71 -9.64
CA ALA A 109 -20.82 -3.79 -9.65
C ALA A 109 -21.16 -5.05 -10.43
N ARG A 110 -21.40 -6.16 -9.72
CA ARG A 110 -21.84 -7.40 -10.35
C ARG A 110 -23.30 -7.22 -10.78
N ILE A 111 -23.49 -6.64 -11.97
CA ILE A 111 -24.78 -6.67 -12.65
C ILE A 111 -24.99 -8.13 -13.08
N GLY A 112 -25.61 -8.91 -12.20
CA GLY A 112 -25.90 -10.33 -12.42
C GLY A 112 -24.82 -11.30 -11.93
N LYS A 113 -24.97 -11.77 -10.69
CA LYS A 113 -25.07 -13.20 -10.31
C LYS A 113 -24.52 -13.49 -8.91
N ARG A 114 -25.43 -14.05 -8.09
CA ARG A 114 -25.17 -14.92 -6.94
C ARG A 114 -24.31 -14.32 -5.83
N PHE A 115 -24.98 -13.68 -4.88
CA PHE A 115 -24.56 -13.76 -3.48
C PHE A 115 -24.45 -15.24 -3.13
N VAL A 116 -23.23 -15.70 -2.89
CA VAL A 116 -23.01 -16.99 -2.24
C VAL A 116 -23.25 -16.70 -0.76
N ASN A 117 -24.21 -17.42 -0.19
CA ASN A 117 -24.57 -17.38 1.22
C ASN A 117 -23.31 -17.45 2.09
N PHE A 118 -23.06 -16.40 2.86
CA PHE A 118 -22.26 -16.53 4.07
C PHE A 118 -23.24 -16.98 5.17
N CYS A 119 -23.14 -18.26 5.51
CA CYS A 119 -23.67 -18.83 6.74
C CYS A 119 -22.76 -18.44 7.91
#